data_AF-A0A9E0UFV6-F1
#
_entry.id   AF-A0A9E0UFV6-F1
#
_cell.length_a   1.000
_cell.length_b   1.000
_cell.length_c   1.000
_cell.angle_alpha   90.00
_cell.angle_beta   90.00
_cell.angle_gamma   90.00
#
_symmetry.space_group_name_H-M   'P 1'
#
loop_
_entity.id
_entity.type
_entity.pdbx_description
1 polymer ?
#
loop_
_entity_poly.entity_id
_entity_poly.type
_entity_poly.pdbx_seq_one_letter_code
_entity_poly.pdbx_strand_id
1 'polypeptide(L)'
;MKILKFRFESVSPLLQHDDKMANPFNDYTKRMKAISSKRKKTDDDLMEMARIEWMASLYHTERKGYYMKAECIEAAMLAAAKDKKLGKAFQAAVSVPDDPVFHFEHESLPPEELFRMDAYRDFRTVKVQRAKILRCRPIFCDWHCDVDIWYEESRWNERELKDVVDFAGRYVGICDYRPKFGRFKAIEIKQ
;
A
#
# COMPACT_ATOMS: atom_id res chain seq x y z
N MET A 1 -25.86 -3.89 8.40
CA MET A 1 -24.50 -3.33 8.20
C MET A 1 -24.03 -2.57 9.44
N LYS A 2 -22.88 -2.98 9.98
CA LYS A 2 -22.20 -2.38 11.14
C LYS A 2 -20.78 -1.96 10.77
N ILE A 3 -20.19 -1.09 11.59
CA ILE A 3 -18.85 -0.55 11.39
C ILE A 3 -17.98 -0.91 12.58
N LEU A 4 -16.81 -1.51 12.33
CA LEU A 4 -15.73 -1.59 13.31
C LEU A 4 -14.62 -0.62 12.92
N LYS A 5 -14.09 0.10 13.91
CA LYS A 5 -13.01 1.05 13.70
C LYS A 5 -11.72 0.51 14.29
N PHE A 6 -10.65 0.53 13.52
CA PHE A 6 -9.33 0.10 13.97
C PHE A 6 -8.28 1.13 13.62
N ARG A 7 -7.38 1.41 14.56
CA ARG A 7 -6.08 1.98 14.24
C ARG A 7 -5.12 0.86 13.86
N PHE A 8 -4.52 0.97 12.68
CA PHE A 8 -3.42 0.10 12.26
C PHE A 8 -2.11 0.83 12.53
N GLU A 9 -1.28 0.29 13.42
CA GLU A 9 0.04 0.84 13.76
C GLU A 9 1.14 -0.06 13.19
N SER A 10 2.16 0.54 12.58
CA SER A 10 3.26 -0.18 11.96
C SER A 10 4.00 -1.12 12.92
N VAL A 11 4.18 -2.38 12.51
CA VAL A 11 5.10 -3.35 13.13
C VAL A 11 6.34 -3.58 12.23
N SER A 12 6.22 -3.24 10.96
CA SER A 12 7.31 -3.24 9.98
C SER A 12 7.13 -2.09 9.00
N PRO A 13 8.20 -1.69 8.28
CA PRO A 13 8.08 -0.71 7.22
C PRO A 13 7.06 -1.15 6.17
N LEU A 14 6.47 -0.18 5.47
CA LEU A 14 5.49 -0.40 4.39
C LEU A 14 6.06 0.08 3.06
N LEU A 15 5.93 -0.75 2.03
CA LEU A 15 6.26 -0.40 0.65
C LEU A 15 4.97 -0.14 -0.14
N GLN A 16 4.85 1.05 -0.71
CA GLN A 16 3.76 1.36 -1.62
C GLN A 16 4.14 1.03 -3.07
N HIS A 17 3.13 0.62 -3.84
CA HIS A 17 3.26 0.38 -5.27
C HIS A 17 1.87 0.50 -5.92
N ASP A 18 1.63 1.65 -6.51
CA ASP A 18 0.46 1.91 -7.36
C ASP A 18 0.65 1.34 -8.77
N ASP A 19 -0.45 0.96 -9.41
CA ASP A 19 -0.50 0.43 -10.76
C ASP A 19 -0.70 1.53 -11.82
N LYS A 20 -0.53 2.82 -11.46
CA LYS A 20 -0.58 3.96 -12.40
C LYS A 20 0.20 3.73 -13.68
N MET A 21 1.37 3.09 -13.60
CA MET A 21 2.22 2.80 -14.76
C MET A 21 1.76 1.61 -15.62
N ALA A 22 0.79 0.82 -15.17
CA ALA A 22 0.15 -0.20 -16.00
C ALA A 22 -0.77 0.43 -17.06
N ASN A 23 -1.29 1.62 -16.80
CA ASN A 23 -2.09 2.38 -17.77
C ASN A 23 -1.17 3.10 -18.78
N PRO A 24 -1.21 2.75 -20.08
CA PRO A 24 -0.37 3.39 -21.10
C PRO A 24 -0.70 4.87 -21.33
N PHE A 25 -1.89 5.32 -20.93
CA PHE A 25 -2.33 6.71 -21.08
C PHE A 25 -1.90 7.61 -19.91
N ASN A 26 -1.42 7.03 -18.81
CA ASN A 26 -0.93 7.79 -17.66
C ASN A 26 0.36 8.54 -18.01
N ASP A 27 0.51 9.76 -17.51
CA ASP A 27 1.65 10.60 -17.81
C ASP A 27 2.97 10.06 -17.25
N TYR A 28 2.95 9.37 -16.10
CA TYR A 28 4.14 8.68 -15.59
C TYR A 28 4.62 7.60 -16.57
N THR A 29 3.69 6.86 -17.18
CA THR A 29 4.02 5.83 -18.19
C THR A 29 4.67 6.45 -19.42
N LYS A 30 4.13 7.56 -19.93
CA LYS A 30 4.69 8.28 -21.08
C LYS A 30 6.10 8.80 -20.78
N ARG A 31 6.29 9.45 -19.62
CA ARG A 31 7.59 9.98 -19.16
C ARG A 31 8.62 8.86 -18.99
N MET A 32 8.23 7.76 -18.35
CA MET A 32 9.08 6.57 -18.19
C MET A 32 9.48 5.98 -19.56
N LYS A 33 8.56 5.92 -20.52
CA LYS A 33 8.85 5.40 -21.87
C LYS A 33 9.86 6.28 -22.63
N ALA A 34 9.78 7.60 -22.49
CA ALA A 34 10.69 8.54 -23.14
C ALA A 34 12.16 8.31 -22.71
N ILE A 35 12.39 7.97 -21.44
CA ILE A 35 13.74 7.72 -20.93
C ILE A 35 14.15 6.26 -21.16
N SER A 36 13.27 5.31 -20.88
CA SER A 36 13.57 3.88 -21.01
C SER A 36 13.90 3.46 -22.45
N SER A 37 13.38 4.17 -23.47
CA SER A 37 13.68 3.94 -24.88
C SER A 37 15.06 4.46 -25.35
N LYS A 38 15.78 5.25 -24.53
CA LYS A 38 17.14 5.70 -24.85
C LYS A 38 18.11 4.52 -24.93
N ARG A 39 18.94 4.49 -25.98
CA ARG A 39 19.93 3.42 -26.23
C ARG A 39 21.04 3.38 -25.18
N LYS A 40 21.56 4.54 -24.78
CA LYS A 40 22.46 4.72 -23.65
C LYS A 40 21.77 5.66 -22.67
N LYS A 41 21.82 5.32 -21.38
CA LYS A 41 21.25 6.11 -20.29
C LYS A 41 22.39 6.64 -19.46
N THR A 42 22.32 7.92 -19.11
CA THR A 42 23.23 8.54 -18.13
C THR A 42 22.78 8.21 -16.72
N ASP A 43 23.59 8.54 -15.71
CA ASP A 43 23.19 8.40 -14.32
C ASP A 43 21.97 9.29 -13.99
N ASP A 44 21.90 10.48 -14.59
CA ASP A 44 20.73 11.36 -14.48
C ASP A 44 19.46 10.72 -15.06
N ASP A 45 19.57 10.02 -16.20
CA ASP A 45 18.45 9.27 -16.78
C ASP A 45 17.97 8.17 -15.82
N LEU A 46 18.90 7.46 -15.19
CA LEU A 46 18.57 6.39 -14.24
C LEU A 46 17.91 6.95 -12.97
N MET A 47 18.38 8.10 -12.46
CA MET A 47 17.80 8.77 -11.31
C MET A 47 16.40 9.33 -11.62
N GLU A 48 16.20 9.91 -12.81
CA GLU A 48 14.88 10.39 -13.23
C GLU A 48 13.89 9.23 -13.43
N MET A 49 14.34 8.09 -13.97
CA MET A 49 13.52 6.88 -14.01
C MET A 49 13.12 6.44 -12.60
N ALA A 50 14.05 6.41 -11.65
CA ALA A 50 13.76 6.09 -10.26
C ALA A 50 12.76 7.07 -9.64
N ARG A 51 12.89 8.37 -9.92
CA ARG A 51 11.95 9.40 -9.47
C ARG A 51 10.55 9.18 -10.04
N ILE A 52 10.43 8.97 -11.35
CA ILE A 52 9.14 8.72 -12.01
C ILE A 52 8.47 7.49 -11.40
N GLU A 53 9.23 6.40 -11.22
CA GLU A 53 8.70 5.18 -10.61
C GLU A 53 8.21 5.43 -9.18
N TRP A 54 9.01 6.11 -8.37
CA TRP A 54 8.67 6.41 -6.99
C TRP A 54 7.39 7.25 -6.89
N MET A 55 7.30 8.32 -7.69
CA MET A 55 6.12 9.20 -7.76
C MET A 55 4.87 8.45 -8.24
N ALA A 56 5.03 7.60 -9.25
CA ALA A 56 3.94 6.80 -9.76
C ALA A 56 3.46 5.76 -8.75
N SER A 57 4.36 5.26 -7.90
CA SER A 57 4.05 4.21 -6.92
C SER A 57 3.37 4.73 -5.65
N LEU A 58 3.47 6.03 -5.37
CA LEU A 58 2.97 6.67 -4.17
C LEU A 58 1.43 6.84 -4.19
N TYR A 59 0.79 6.53 -3.07
CA TYR A 59 -0.63 6.78 -2.81
C TYR A 59 -0.82 8.20 -2.28
N HIS A 60 -0.89 9.15 -3.23
CA HIS A 60 -1.07 10.56 -2.95
C HIS A 60 -1.90 11.23 -4.06
N THR A 61 -2.75 12.17 -3.67
CA THR A 61 -3.37 13.14 -4.58
C THR A 61 -3.42 14.51 -3.90
N GLU A 62 -3.38 15.60 -4.67
CA GLU A 62 -3.50 16.96 -4.11
C GLU A 62 -4.79 17.15 -3.28
N ARG A 63 -5.87 16.44 -3.63
CA ARG A 63 -7.16 16.54 -2.94
C ARG A 63 -7.23 15.73 -1.65
N LYS A 64 -6.70 14.49 -1.63
CA LYS A 64 -6.79 13.58 -0.47
C LYS A 64 -5.56 13.65 0.44
N GLY A 65 -4.45 14.24 0.00
CA GLY A 65 -3.15 14.07 0.62
C GLY A 65 -2.65 12.63 0.47
N TYR A 66 -1.89 12.16 1.45
CA TYR A 66 -1.42 10.78 1.55
C TYR A 66 -2.52 9.88 2.11
N TYR A 67 -2.74 8.74 1.44
CA TYR A 67 -3.79 7.82 1.82
C TYR A 67 -3.32 6.37 1.68
N MET A 68 -4.03 5.46 2.34
CA MET A 68 -3.88 4.04 2.14
C MET A 68 -5.02 3.56 1.25
N LYS A 69 -4.71 2.79 0.20
CA LYS A 69 -5.74 2.21 -0.66
C LYS A 69 -6.59 1.22 0.15
N ALA A 70 -7.90 1.40 0.15
CA ALA A 70 -8.84 0.45 0.75
C ALA A 70 -8.60 -0.99 0.25
N GLU A 71 -8.29 -1.15 -1.03
CA GLU A 71 -8.05 -2.46 -1.66
C GLU A 71 -6.80 -3.16 -1.10
N CYS A 72 -5.79 -2.40 -0.63
CA CYS A 72 -4.62 -3.00 0.02
C CYS A 72 -5.00 -3.64 1.35
N ILE A 73 -5.90 -2.99 2.11
CA ILE A 73 -6.40 -3.47 3.39
C ILE A 73 -7.33 -4.67 3.17
N GLU A 74 -8.29 -4.56 2.25
CA GLU A 74 -9.19 -5.65 1.89
C GLU A 74 -8.44 -6.88 1.38
N ALA A 75 -7.43 -6.71 0.54
CA ALA A 75 -6.63 -7.83 0.03
C ALA A 75 -5.83 -8.54 1.13
N ALA A 76 -5.40 -7.82 2.18
CA ALA A 76 -4.76 -8.42 3.35
C ALA A 76 -5.75 -9.22 4.19
N MET A 77 -6.91 -8.64 4.48
CA MET A 77 -7.97 -9.29 5.24
C MET A 77 -8.57 -10.49 4.49
N LEU A 78 -8.74 -10.40 3.17
CA LEU A 78 -9.20 -11.52 2.36
C LEU A 78 -8.20 -12.69 2.38
N ALA A 79 -6.90 -12.41 2.33
CA ALA A 79 -5.88 -13.45 2.44
C ALA A 79 -5.92 -14.12 3.83
N ALA A 80 -6.08 -13.33 4.90
CA ALA A 80 -6.28 -13.84 6.25
C ALA A 80 -7.56 -14.68 6.40
N ALA A 81 -8.67 -14.23 5.81
CA ALA A 81 -9.93 -14.97 5.81
C ALA A 81 -9.84 -16.28 5.02
N LYS A 82 -9.07 -16.32 3.93
CA LYS A 82 -8.83 -17.54 3.14
C LYS A 82 -8.09 -18.61 3.95
N ASP A 83 -7.15 -18.21 4.81
CA ASP A 83 -6.46 -19.15 5.73
C ASP A 83 -7.46 -19.87 6.64
N LYS A 84 -8.52 -19.17 7.07
CA LYS A 84 -9.64 -19.70 7.86
C LYS A 84 -10.77 -20.32 7.03
N LYS A 85 -10.60 -20.47 5.71
CA LYS A 85 -11.62 -20.96 4.76
C LYS A 85 -12.90 -20.09 4.68
N LEU A 86 -12.82 -18.83 5.08
CA LEU A 86 -13.93 -17.86 5.08
C LEU A 86 -13.88 -16.87 3.91
N GLY A 87 -12.98 -17.05 2.94
CA GLY A 87 -12.75 -16.06 1.87
C GLY A 87 -13.98 -15.68 1.05
N LYS A 88 -14.86 -16.64 0.70
CA LYS A 88 -16.10 -16.34 -0.05
C LYS A 88 -17.11 -15.55 0.79
N ALA A 89 -17.25 -15.90 2.06
CA ALA A 89 -18.11 -15.18 2.98
C ALA A 89 -17.59 -13.76 3.21
N PHE A 90 -16.27 -13.57 3.28
CA PHE A 90 -15.63 -12.26 3.47
C PHE A 90 -15.99 -11.32 2.32
N GLN A 91 -15.79 -11.77 1.07
CA GLN A 91 -16.10 -10.98 -0.12
C GLN A 91 -17.58 -10.59 -0.23
N ALA A 92 -18.48 -11.35 0.39
CA ALA A 92 -19.92 -11.12 0.33
C ALA A 92 -20.47 -10.27 1.49
N ALA A 93 -19.67 -10.02 2.53
CA ALA A 93 -20.14 -9.48 3.79
C ALA A 93 -19.22 -8.45 4.43
N VAL A 94 -17.99 -8.23 3.95
CA VAL A 94 -17.01 -7.31 4.54
C VAL A 94 -16.42 -6.42 3.45
N SER A 95 -16.28 -5.12 3.75
CA SER A 95 -15.65 -4.13 2.86
C SER A 95 -15.01 -2.99 3.64
N VAL A 96 -14.06 -2.29 3.02
CA VAL A 96 -13.48 -1.04 3.50
C VAL A 96 -13.98 0.07 2.55
N PRO A 97 -14.94 0.92 2.99
CA PRO A 97 -15.67 1.81 2.10
C PRO A 97 -14.82 2.97 1.56
N ASP A 98 -13.81 3.40 2.31
CA ASP A 98 -13.04 4.60 2.07
C ASP A 98 -11.55 4.34 2.17
N ASP A 99 -10.76 5.14 1.44
CA ASP A 99 -9.31 5.19 1.60
C ASP A 99 -8.98 5.96 2.89
N PRO A 100 -8.45 5.30 3.94
CA PRO A 100 -8.09 6.02 5.16
C PRO A 100 -6.88 6.92 4.93
N VAL A 101 -6.84 8.02 5.67
CA VAL A 101 -5.68 8.92 5.71
C VAL A 101 -4.47 8.13 6.19
N PHE A 102 -3.34 8.30 5.50
CA PHE A 102 -2.11 7.59 5.80
C PHE A 102 -1.12 8.52 6.49
N HIS A 103 -0.82 8.20 7.74
CA HIS A 103 -0.03 9.06 8.60
C HIS A 103 1.40 8.59 8.77
N PHE A 104 2.35 9.53 8.74
CA PHE A 104 3.79 9.32 8.94
C PHE A 104 4.50 10.65 9.28
N GLU A 105 5.74 10.59 9.78
CA GLU A 105 6.47 11.74 10.33
C GLU A 105 6.47 13.00 9.44
N HIS A 106 6.69 12.85 8.14
CA HIS A 106 6.81 13.96 7.19
C HIS A 106 5.59 14.11 6.26
N GLU A 107 4.39 13.72 6.72
CA GLU A 107 3.16 13.73 5.90
C GLU A 107 2.70 15.10 5.39
N SER A 108 3.24 16.20 5.95
CA SER A 108 2.94 17.56 5.49
C SER A 108 3.78 18.00 4.29
N LEU A 109 4.86 17.28 3.96
CA LEU A 109 5.73 17.62 2.84
C LEU A 109 5.13 17.13 1.52
N PRO A 110 5.34 17.86 0.41
CA PRO A 110 4.94 17.37 -0.91
C PRO A 110 5.80 16.17 -1.35
N PRO A 111 5.29 15.30 -2.24
CA PRO A 111 5.99 14.10 -2.69
C PRO A 111 7.41 14.36 -3.21
N GLU A 112 7.62 15.49 -3.88
CA GLU A 112 8.89 15.94 -4.44
C GLU A 112 9.97 16.14 -3.38
N GLU A 113 9.59 16.61 -2.20
CA GLU A 113 10.51 16.80 -1.08
C GLU A 113 10.82 15.46 -0.40
N LEU A 114 9.80 14.61 -0.22
CA LEU A 114 9.99 13.26 0.32
C LEU A 114 10.97 12.44 -0.54
N PHE A 115 10.87 12.52 -1.88
CA PHE A 115 11.79 11.80 -2.76
C PHE A 115 13.25 12.25 -2.62
N ARG A 116 13.52 13.48 -2.17
CA ARG A 116 14.90 13.94 -1.93
C ARG A 116 15.51 13.32 -0.68
N MET A 117 14.69 12.78 0.21
CA MET A 117 15.12 12.16 1.45
C MET A 117 15.37 10.66 1.25
N ASP A 118 16.56 10.19 1.61
CA ASP A 118 16.92 8.77 1.54
C ASP A 118 15.98 7.86 2.34
N ALA A 119 15.46 8.37 3.46
CA ALA A 119 14.57 7.64 4.36
C ALA A 119 13.26 7.16 3.69
N TYR A 120 12.83 7.81 2.60
CA TYR A 120 11.60 7.48 1.88
C TYR A 120 11.85 6.74 0.56
N ARG A 121 13.10 6.41 0.22
CA ARG A 121 13.46 5.72 -1.02
C ARG A 121 13.95 4.31 -0.75
N ASP A 122 13.20 3.32 -1.25
CA ASP A 122 13.67 1.95 -1.29
C ASP A 122 14.14 1.57 -2.69
N PHE A 123 15.46 1.43 -2.83
CA PHE A 123 16.09 0.91 -4.04
C PHE A 123 16.35 -0.59 -3.91
N ARG A 124 15.67 -1.40 -4.72
CA ARG A 124 15.86 -2.86 -4.71
C ARG A 124 15.83 -3.45 -6.09
N THR A 125 16.61 -4.51 -6.26
CA THR A 125 16.59 -5.27 -7.49
C THR A 125 15.45 -6.28 -7.47
N VAL A 126 14.60 -6.26 -8.49
CA VAL A 126 13.55 -7.26 -8.71
C VAL A 126 13.85 -8.08 -9.95
N LYS A 127 13.38 -9.32 -9.98
CA LYS A 127 13.49 -10.19 -11.15
C LYS A 127 12.23 -10.04 -12.00
N VAL A 128 12.38 -9.51 -13.21
CA VAL A 128 11.31 -9.46 -14.22
C VAL A 128 11.68 -10.42 -15.34
N GLN A 129 10.94 -11.52 -15.46
CA GLN A 129 11.28 -12.64 -16.34
C GLN A 129 12.71 -13.16 -16.04
N ARG A 130 13.68 -12.88 -16.92
CA ARG A 130 15.10 -13.25 -16.74
C ARG A 130 15.98 -12.08 -16.31
N ALA A 131 15.50 -10.83 -16.41
CA ALA A 131 16.29 -9.64 -16.13
C ALA A 131 16.21 -9.25 -14.65
N LYS A 132 17.32 -8.75 -14.11
CA LYS A 132 17.40 -8.12 -12.78
C LYS A 132 17.35 -6.61 -12.97
N ILE A 133 16.29 -5.97 -12.50
CA ILE A 133 16.03 -4.54 -12.72
C ILE A 133 16.02 -3.84 -11.36
N LEU A 134 16.75 -2.72 -11.24
CA LEU A 134 16.66 -1.86 -10.06
C LEU A 134 15.35 -1.08 -10.10
N ARG A 135 14.59 -1.13 -9.01
CA ARG A 135 13.32 -0.43 -8.83
C ARG A 135 13.42 0.52 -7.66
N CYS A 136 12.75 1.67 -7.74
CA CYS A 136 12.67 2.65 -6.65
C CYS A 136 11.21 2.81 -6.19
N ARG A 137 10.95 2.60 -4.89
CA ARG A 137 9.59 2.65 -4.32
C ARG A 137 9.53 3.50 -3.06
N PRO A 138 8.38 4.12 -2.76
CA PRO A 138 8.14 4.74 -1.47
C PRO A 138 8.16 3.72 -0.34
N ILE A 139 8.93 4.02 0.71
CA ILE A 139 8.99 3.24 1.94
C ILE A 139 8.66 4.13 3.14
N PHE A 140 7.89 3.60 4.08
CA PHE A 140 7.52 4.28 5.31
C PHE A 140 7.86 3.38 6.49
N CYS A 141 8.81 3.78 7.34
CA CYS A 141 9.26 2.96 8.46
C CYS A 141 8.23 2.92 9.59
N ASP A 142 7.78 4.11 9.98
CA ASP A 142 6.74 4.31 10.99
C ASP A 142 5.52 4.94 10.32
N TRP A 143 4.37 4.28 10.48
CA TRP A 143 3.14 4.68 9.83
C TRP A 143 1.92 4.21 10.62
N HIS A 144 0.81 4.91 10.46
CA HIS A 144 -0.48 4.44 10.91
C HIS A 144 -1.63 4.92 10.03
N CYS A 145 -2.77 4.27 10.13
CA CYS A 145 -4.03 4.76 9.57
C CYS A 145 -5.21 4.27 10.41
N ASP A 146 -6.28 5.08 10.45
CA ASP A 146 -7.54 4.73 11.10
C ASP A 146 -8.51 4.23 10.04
N VAL A 147 -8.92 2.97 10.18
CA VAL A 147 -9.67 2.22 9.18
C VAL A 147 -11.07 1.92 9.69
N ASP A 148 -12.07 2.29 8.91
CA ASP A 148 -13.46 1.88 9.10
C ASP A 148 -13.71 0.60 8.27
N ILE A 149 -14.12 -0.48 8.93
CA ILE A 149 -14.44 -1.76 8.29
C ILE A 149 -15.93 -2.01 8.42
N TRP A 150 -16.60 -2.12 7.28
CA TRP A 150 -18.03 -2.42 7.20
C TRP A 150 -18.24 -3.92 7.14
N TYR A 151 -19.21 -4.43 7.89
CA TYR A 151 -19.63 -5.81 7.78
C TYR A 151 -21.13 -6.01 7.94
N GLU A 152 -21.64 -7.08 7.32
CA GLU A 152 -23.03 -7.50 7.43
C GLU A 152 -23.19 -8.55 8.53
N GLU A 153 -23.76 -8.14 9.67
CA GLU A 153 -23.85 -8.96 10.89
C GLU A 153 -24.71 -10.22 10.73
N SER A 154 -25.65 -10.23 9.78
CA SER A 154 -26.42 -11.44 9.44
C SER A 154 -25.59 -12.52 8.74
N ARG A 155 -24.40 -12.17 8.22
CA ARG A 155 -23.53 -13.05 7.42
C ARG A 155 -22.15 -13.25 8.03
N TRP A 156 -21.74 -12.40 8.97
CA TRP A 156 -20.39 -12.41 9.51
C TRP A 156 -20.37 -12.09 11.00
N ASN A 157 -19.59 -12.86 11.77
CA ASN A 157 -19.45 -12.66 13.19
C ASN A 157 -18.38 -11.60 13.51
N GLU A 158 -18.69 -10.66 14.40
CA GLU A 158 -17.76 -9.58 14.79
C GLU A 158 -16.42 -10.09 15.34
N ARG A 159 -16.45 -11.16 16.16
CA ARG A 159 -15.24 -11.78 16.73
C ARG A 159 -14.37 -12.39 15.62
N GLU A 160 -15.00 -13.05 14.65
CA GLU A 160 -14.26 -13.59 13.50
C GLU A 160 -13.63 -12.48 12.66
N LEU A 161 -14.32 -11.34 12.51
CA LEU A 161 -13.76 -10.18 11.84
C LEU A 161 -12.52 -9.64 12.58
N LYS A 162 -12.62 -9.47 13.90
CA LYS A 162 -11.50 -9.07 14.75
C LYS A 162 -10.31 -10.03 14.61
N ASP A 163 -10.57 -11.33 14.64
CA ASP A 163 -9.51 -12.33 14.48
C ASP A 163 -8.92 -12.35 13.04
N VAL A 164 -9.68 -11.95 12.02
CA VAL A 164 -9.18 -11.79 10.64
C VAL A 164 -8.29 -10.55 10.53
N VAL A 165 -8.69 -9.44 11.14
CA VAL A 165 -7.92 -8.19 11.17
C VAL A 165 -6.58 -8.39 11.89
N ASP A 166 -6.56 -9.04 13.06
CA ASP A 166 -5.33 -9.36 13.78
C ASP A 166 -4.40 -10.28 12.97
N PHE A 167 -4.97 -11.33 12.36
CA PHE A 167 -4.20 -12.24 11.51
C PHE A 167 -3.60 -11.51 10.30
N ALA A 168 -4.38 -10.63 9.65
CA ALA A 168 -3.92 -9.83 8.52
C ALA A 168 -2.71 -8.97 8.92
N GLY A 169 -2.78 -8.28 10.06
CA GLY A 169 -1.68 -7.47 10.56
C GLY A 169 -0.43 -8.28 10.91
N ARG A 170 -0.60 -9.41 11.59
CA ARG A 170 0.50 -10.22 12.12
C ARG A 170 1.21 -11.06 11.06
N TYR A 171 0.48 -11.65 10.12
CA TYR A 171 1.00 -12.69 9.22
C TYR A 171 0.94 -12.34 7.74
N VAL A 172 0.10 -11.38 7.33
CA VAL A 172 -0.08 -11.04 5.91
C VAL A 172 0.58 -9.71 5.56
N GLY A 173 0.28 -8.64 6.30
CA GLY A 173 0.62 -7.27 5.96
C GLY A 173 -0.22 -6.68 4.81
N ILE A 174 -0.05 -5.38 4.56
CA ILE A 174 -0.69 -4.63 3.46
C ILE A 174 0.35 -4.18 2.42
N CYS A 175 -0.15 -3.79 1.23
CA CYS A 175 0.65 -3.30 0.09
C CYS A 175 1.63 -4.35 -0.48
N ASP A 176 2.84 -3.92 -0.85
CA ASP A 176 3.76 -4.71 -1.66
C ASP A 176 4.79 -5.48 -0.81
N TYR A 177 5.34 -6.54 -1.41
CA TYR A 177 6.34 -7.43 -0.83
C TYR A 177 5.94 -8.04 0.53
N ARG A 178 4.67 -8.40 0.64
CA ARG A 178 4.09 -9.16 1.75
C ARG A 178 4.67 -10.58 1.83
N PRO A 179 4.88 -11.15 3.03
CA PRO A 179 4.60 -10.59 4.36
C PRO A 179 5.77 -9.81 4.98
N LYS A 180 6.82 -9.50 4.22
CA LYS A 180 8.04 -8.86 4.73
C LYS A 180 7.80 -7.39 5.13
N PHE A 181 6.88 -6.71 4.41
CA PHE A 181 6.50 -5.32 4.63
C PHE A 181 5.01 -5.20 4.94
N GLY A 182 4.63 -4.06 5.51
CA GLY A 182 3.24 -3.67 5.74
C GLY A 182 2.54 -4.41 6.87
N ARG A 183 3.27 -5.10 7.76
CA ARG A 183 2.68 -5.67 8.98
C ARG A 183 2.30 -4.58 9.96
N PHE A 184 1.21 -4.80 10.68
CA PHE A 184 0.64 -3.84 11.61
C PHE A 184 0.04 -4.53 12.82
N LYS A 185 -0.13 -3.76 13.90
CA LYS A 185 -0.96 -4.09 15.05
C LYS A 185 -2.30 -3.40 14.88
N ALA A 186 -3.38 -4.15 15.01
CA ALA A 186 -4.72 -3.58 14.99
C ALA A 186 -5.18 -3.23 16.41
N ILE A 187 -5.62 -2.00 16.62
CA ILE A 187 -6.15 -1.50 17.88
C ILE A 187 -7.58 -1.07 17.63
N GLU A 188 -8.53 -1.76 18.24
CA GLU A 188 -9.95 -1.39 18.13
C GLU A 188 -10.18 -0.03 18.80
N ILE A 189 -10.77 0.90 18.05
CA ILE A 189 -11.18 2.21 18.56
C ILE A 189 -12.62 2.04 19.05
N LYS A 190 -12.79 1.96 20.37
CA LYS A 190 -14.12 1.93 20.99
C LYS A 190 -14.79 3.29 20.81
N GLN A 191 -16.00 3.27 20.27
CA GLN A 191 -16.91 4.43 20.27
C GLN A 191 -17.56 4.60 21.63
#